data_AF-A0A804PMW1-F1
#
_entry.id   AF-A0A804PMW1-F1
#
_cell.length_a   1.000
_cell.length_b   1.000
_cell.length_c   1.000
_cell.angle_alpha   90.00
_cell.angle_beta   90.00
_cell.angle_gamma   90.00
#
_symmetry.space_group_name_H-M   'P 1'
#
loop_
_entity.id
_entity.type
_entity.pdbx_description
1 polymer ?
#
loop_
_entity_poly.entity_id
_entity_poly.type
_entity_poly.pdbx_seq_one_letter_code
_entity_poly.pdbx_strand_id
1 'polypeptide(L)'
;MVLYETLRLYGAVLLIVRQATAGADLYGVKLPKGDEEVWGADTGAFNPLQFRDGMGRVATHPNTLLTFSLGPRSCIGQDFAMLEAKATLALILRRFAFQVAPEYVHALVDFLTLQPSKGLPVVLKLLEPAASIICDVFPQFRYHHISKGLPAALWFVGPTFVGLTGLVFKEGMLILLLVQGRCWQ
;
A
#
# COMPACT_ATOMS: atom_id res chain seq x y z
N MET A 1 10.00 -7.31 5.07
CA MET A 1 10.76 -8.05 4.03
C MET A 1 10.37 -7.53 2.65
N VAL A 2 9.22 -7.92 2.10
CA VAL A 2 8.74 -7.48 0.76
C VAL A 2 8.84 -5.96 0.59
N LEU A 3 8.32 -5.17 1.53
CA LEU A 3 8.37 -3.71 1.43
C LEU A 3 9.80 -3.13 1.39
N TYR A 4 10.74 -3.67 2.17
CA TYR A 4 12.13 -3.19 2.16
C TYR A 4 12.81 -3.51 0.84
N GLU A 5 12.51 -4.67 0.26
CA GLU A 5 13.02 -5.05 -1.05
C GLU A 5 12.43 -4.19 -2.17
N THR A 6 11.12 -3.88 -2.10
CA THR A 6 10.51 -2.93 -3.03
C THR A 6 11.16 -1.56 -2.91
N LEU A 7 11.37 -1.05 -1.69
CA LEU A 7 11.98 0.26 -1.48
C LEU A 7 13.48 0.29 -1.85
N ARG A 8 14.18 -0.84 -1.82
CA ARG A 8 15.57 -0.97 -2.29
C ARG A 8 15.65 -0.78 -3.81
N LEU A 9 14.78 -1.45 -4.56
CA LEU A 9 14.75 -1.37 -6.02
C LEU A 9 14.07 -0.09 -6.53
N TYR A 10 13.02 0.35 -5.85
CA TYR A 10 12.14 1.44 -6.25
C TYR A 10 11.94 2.41 -5.09
N GLY A 11 13.03 3.10 -4.71
CA GLY A 11 12.98 4.16 -3.70
C GLY A 11 12.09 5.31 -4.16
N ALA A 12 11.19 5.77 -3.29
CA ALA A 12 10.27 6.85 -3.64
C ALA A 12 11.01 8.15 -4.01
N VAL A 13 12.09 8.49 -3.31
CA VAL A 13 12.94 9.65 -3.58
C VAL A 13 14.33 9.15 -3.96
N LEU A 14 14.77 9.45 -5.19
CA LEU A 14 16.05 8.98 -5.72
C LEU A 14 17.25 9.80 -5.23
N LEU A 15 17.04 11.07 -4.92
CA LEU A 15 18.11 12.01 -4.59
C LEU A 15 17.83 12.75 -3.29
N ILE A 16 18.77 12.65 -2.36
CA ILE A 16 18.77 13.42 -1.11
C ILE A 16 19.88 14.46 -1.21
N VAL A 17 19.49 15.73 -1.35
CA VAL A 17 20.43 16.84 -1.46
C VAL A 17 20.66 17.48 -0.08
N ARG A 18 21.92 17.85 0.19
CA ARG A 18 22.34 18.65 1.34
C ARG A 18 23.33 19.72 0.87
N GLN A 19 23.24 20.91 1.44
CA GLN A 19 24.21 21.98 1.24
C GLN A 19 25.06 22.12 2.50
N ALA A 20 26.38 22.12 2.34
CA ALA A 20 27.30 22.38 3.44
C ALA A 20 27.20 23.85 3.88
N THR A 21 26.97 24.09 5.16
CA THR A 21 26.90 25.45 5.75
C THR A 21 28.25 25.91 6.33
N ALA A 22 29.20 24.99 6.49
CA ALA A 22 30.56 25.22 6.93
C ALA A 22 31.51 24.22 6.24
N GLY A 23 32.82 24.48 6.28
CA GLY A 23 33.82 23.53 5.80
C GLY A 23 33.70 22.19 6.54
N ALA A 24 33.63 21.09 5.79
CA ALA A 24 33.52 19.74 6.33
C ALA A 24 34.47 18.81 5.56
N ASP A 25 35.20 17.97 6.27
CA ASP A 25 35.96 16.87 5.69
C ASP A 25 35.04 15.65 5.57
N LEU A 26 34.98 15.07 4.36
CA LEU A 26 34.24 13.85 4.07
C LEU A 26 35.14 12.62 4.19
N TYR A 27 36.20 12.66 5.00
CA TYR A 27 37.10 11.54 5.32
C TYR A 27 37.58 10.77 4.08
N GLY A 28 37.83 11.48 2.97
CA GLY A 28 38.29 10.87 1.72
C GLY A 28 37.35 9.81 1.13
N VAL A 29 36.03 9.97 1.23
CA VAL A 29 35.02 9.03 0.69
C VAL A 29 35.43 8.50 -0.69
N LYS A 30 35.65 7.18 -0.76
CA LYS A 30 35.73 6.44 -2.02
C LYS A 30 34.32 6.02 -2.42
N LEU A 31 33.91 6.36 -3.63
CA LEU A 31 32.65 5.91 -4.19
C LEU A 31 32.83 4.46 -4.70
N PRO A 32 31.90 3.53 -4.35
CA PRO A 32 31.94 2.18 -4.88
C PRO A 32 31.71 2.18 -6.40
N LYS A 33 32.24 1.17 -7.10
CA LYS A 33 32.19 1.08 -8.57
C LYS A 33 30.83 0.60 -9.12
N GLY A 34 29.78 0.70 -8.31
CA GLY A 34 28.42 0.31 -8.68
C GLY A 34 27.68 -0.36 -7.54
N ASP A 35 26.43 -0.71 -7.81
CA ASP A 35 25.53 -1.29 -6.81
C ASP A 35 25.96 -2.70 -6.36
N GLU A 36 26.65 -3.46 -7.22
CA GLU A 36 27.10 -4.84 -6.90
C GLU A 36 28.09 -4.89 -5.73
N GLU A 37 28.95 -3.89 -5.60
CA GLU A 37 29.89 -3.79 -4.48
C GLU A 37 29.16 -3.55 -3.14
N VAL A 38 27.96 -2.98 -3.22
CA VAL A 38 27.18 -2.53 -2.07
C VAL A 38 26.15 -3.58 -1.65
N TRP A 39 25.48 -4.21 -2.61
CA TRP A 39 24.35 -5.11 -2.43
C TRP A 39 24.65 -6.58 -2.80
N GLY A 40 25.82 -6.89 -3.37
CA GLY A 40 26.20 -8.23 -3.83
C GLY A 40 25.82 -8.49 -5.30
N ALA A 41 26.02 -9.72 -5.79
CA ALA A 41 25.87 -10.04 -7.21
C ALA A 41 24.42 -9.95 -7.75
N ASP A 42 23.42 -10.17 -6.90
CA ASP A 42 22.00 -10.24 -7.29
C ASP A 42 21.27 -8.89 -7.16
N THR A 43 21.96 -7.76 -7.36
CA THR A 43 21.42 -6.41 -7.11
C THR A 43 20.11 -6.13 -7.84
N GLY A 44 19.97 -6.59 -9.08
CA GLY A 44 18.78 -6.36 -9.90
C GLY A 44 17.61 -7.31 -9.59
N ALA A 45 17.86 -8.39 -8.84
CA ALA A 45 16.82 -9.37 -8.55
C ALA A 45 15.94 -8.91 -7.39
N PHE A 46 14.63 -9.16 -7.49
CA PHE A 46 13.71 -8.97 -6.38
C PHE A 46 13.74 -10.19 -5.45
N ASN A 47 14.44 -10.08 -4.32
CA ASN A 47 14.55 -11.13 -3.32
C ASN A 47 14.19 -10.63 -1.91
N PRO A 48 12.90 -10.69 -1.50
CA PRO A 48 12.49 -10.28 -0.16
C PRO A 48 13.16 -11.02 0.98
N LEU A 49 13.63 -12.26 0.73
CA LEU A 49 14.20 -13.13 1.76
C LEU A 49 15.56 -12.66 2.27
N GLN A 50 16.27 -11.84 1.50
CA GLN A 50 17.56 -11.30 1.95
C GLN A 50 17.43 -10.45 3.22
N PHE A 51 16.30 -9.75 3.39
CA PHE A 51 16.02 -8.96 4.59
C PHE A 51 15.53 -9.77 5.79
N ARG A 52 15.51 -11.11 5.74
CA ARG A 52 14.99 -11.94 6.83
C ARG A 52 15.77 -11.73 8.13
N ASP A 53 17.08 -11.67 8.02
CA ASP A 53 18.01 -11.62 9.15
C ASP A 53 18.48 -10.18 9.43
N GLY A 54 17.81 -9.18 8.85
CA GLY A 54 18.11 -7.76 8.99
C GLY A 54 19.07 -7.19 7.94
N MET A 55 19.29 -5.87 8.00
CA MET A 55 20.08 -5.09 7.03
C MET A 55 21.55 -5.54 6.91
N GLY A 56 22.17 -5.95 8.02
CA GLY A 56 23.61 -6.26 8.07
C GLY A 56 24.04 -7.46 7.22
N ARG A 57 23.09 -8.27 6.74
CA ARG A 57 23.36 -9.37 5.81
C ARG A 57 23.20 -8.98 4.34
N VAL A 58 22.47 -7.89 4.08
CA VAL A 58 22.04 -7.49 2.72
C VAL A 58 23.00 -6.51 2.09
N ALA A 59 23.58 -5.62 2.89
CA ALA A 59 24.51 -4.62 2.42
C ALA A 59 25.78 -4.61 3.25
N THR A 60 26.88 -4.25 2.60
CA THR A 60 28.21 -4.12 3.23
C THR A 60 28.19 -3.14 4.41
N HIS A 61 27.33 -2.12 4.35
CA HIS A 61 27.11 -1.18 5.45
C HIS A 61 25.65 -1.16 5.91
N PRO A 62 25.38 -1.06 7.22
CA PRO A 62 24.01 -1.05 7.74
C PRO A 62 23.20 0.17 7.30
N ASN A 63 23.89 1.26 6.94
CA ASN A 63 23.28 2.54 6.56
C ASN A 63 23.10 2.73 5.05
N THR A 64 23.26 1.66 4.26
CA THR A 64 23.15 1.73 2.80
C THR A 64 21.73 2.03 2.33
N LEU A 65 20.70 1.49 2.99
CA LEU A 65 19.31 1.72 2.60
C LEU A 65 18.80 3.05 3.14
N LEU A 66 18.83 4.10 2.32
CA LEU A 66 18.44 5.47 2.70
C LEU A 66 17.00 5.85 2.32
N THR A 67 16.10 4.88 2.23
CA THR A 67 14.71 5.06 1.75
C THR A 67 13.88 6.00 2.61
N PHE A 68 14.16 6.04 3.91
CA PHE A 68 13.58 7.00 4.85
C PHE A 68 14.64 8.01 5.34
N SER A 69 15.74 8.16 4.59
CA SER A 69 16.93 8.90 4.98
C SER A 69 17.52 8.42 6.33
N LEU A 70 18.46 9.17 6.90
CA LEU A 70 19.10 8.85 8.17
C LEU A 70 19.47 10.14 8.91
N GLY A 71 19.50 10.08 10.24
CA GLY A 71 19.91 11.19 11.10
C GLY A 71 18.77 12.16 11.47
N PRO A 72 19.09 13.40 11.90
CA PRO A 72 18.10 14.36 12.43
C PRO A 72 17.03 14.82 11.43
N ARG A 73 17.25 14.55 10.15
CA ARG A 73 16.33 14.87 9.04
C ARG A 73 15.82 13.59 8.36
N SER A 74 15.78 12.48 9.10
CA SER A 74 15.09 11.26 8.65
C SER A 74 13.60 11.51 8.48
N CYS A 75 12.94 10.63 7.74
CA CYS A 75 11.51 10.71 7.49
C CYS A 75 10.74 10.52 8.81
N ILE A 76 10.10 11.60 9.29
CA ILE A 76 9.22 11.54 10.47
C ILE A 76 8.03 10.60 10.27
N GLY A 77 7.64 10.35 9.01
CA GLY A 77 6.55 9.46 8.64
C GLY A 77 6.95 8.00 8.41
N GLN A 78 8.20 7.60 8.68
CA GLN A 78 8.68 6.24 8.39
C GLN A 78 7.77 5.16 9.00
N ASP A 79 7.50 5.25 10.30
CA ASP A 79 6.71 4.22 10.99
C ASP A 79 5.26 4.21 10.50
N PHE A 80 4.70 5.39 10.25
CA PHE A 80 3.36 5.53 9.69
C PHE A 80 3.26 4.91 8.29
N ALA A 81 4.17 5.28 7.38
CA ALA A 81 4.20 4.78 6.02
C ALA A 81 4.40 3.26 5.96
N MET A 82 5.27 2.72 6.82
CA MET A 82 5.47 1.27 6.91
C MET A 82 4.25 0.54 7.47
N LEU A 83 3.53 1.14 8.44
CA LEU A 83 2.28 0.58 8.97
C LEU A 83 1.17 0.61 7.92
N GLU A 84 0.98 1.75 7.27
CA GLU A 84 0.00 1.96 6.20
C GLU A 84 0.23 0.98 5.05
N ALA A 85 1.47 0.88 4.56
CA ALA A 85 1.81 -0.03 3.47
C ALA A 85 1.56 -1.50 3.85
N LYS A 86 1.89 -1.91 5.08
CA LYS A 86 1.61 -3.27 5.57
C LYS A 86 0.11 -3.54 5.65
N ALA A 87 -0.65 -2.63 6.24
CA ALA A 87 -2.10 -2.78 6.40
C ALA A 87 -2.80 -2.85 5.04
N THR A 88 -2.50 -1.91 4.15
CA THR A 88 -3.06 -1.84 2.80
C THR A 88 -2.72 -3.09 2.00
N LEU A 89 -1.44 -3.52 2.00
CA LEU A 89 -1.02 -4.72 1.29
C LEU A 89 -1.71 -5.98 1.82
N ALA A 90 -1.84 -6.12 3.15
CA ALA A 90 -2.53 -7.25 3.77
C ALA A 90 -4.02 -7.30 3.39
N LEU A 91 -4.70 -6.14 3.36
CA LEU A 91 -6.11 -6.05 2.98
C LEU A 91 -6.34 -6.38 1.50
N ILE A 92 -5.47 -5.90 0.62
CA ILE A 92 -5.54 -6.18 -0.83
C ILE A 92 -5.26 -7.67 -1.09
N LEU A 93 -4.16 -8.21 -0.56
CA LEU A 93 -3.77 -9.61 -0.75
C LEU A 93 -4.79 -10.60 -0.20
N ARG A 94 -5.54 -10.23 0.85
CA ARG A 94 -6.59 -11.08 1.43
C ARG A 94 -7.81 -11.21 0.51
N ARG A 95 -8.05 -10.24 -0.38
CA ARG A 95 -9.28 -10.15 -1.18
C ARG A 95 -9.08 -10.33 -2.68
N PHE A 96 -7.87 -10.08 -3.17
CA PHE A 96 -7.60 -10.06 -4.60
C PHE A 96 -6.35 -10.85 -4.93
N ALA A 97 -6.44 -11.66 -5.99
CA ALA A 97 -5.28 -12.05 -6.76
C ALA A 97 -5.07 -11.00 -7.85
N PHE A 98 -3.82 -10.60 -8.07
CA PHE A 98 -3.46 -9.59 -9.06
C PHE A 98 -2.53 -10.16 -10.12
N GLN A 99 -2.73 -9.73 -11.35
CA GLN A 99 -1.81 -9.96 -12.46
C GLN A 99 -1.55 -8.63 -13.17
N VAL A 100 -0.32 -8.42 -13.59
CA VAL A 100 0.04 -7.26 -14.41
C VAL A 100 -0.56 -7.45 -15.80
N ALA A 101 -1.17 -6.41 -16.36
CA ALA A 101 -1.78 -6.52 -17.68
C ALA A 101 -0.70 -6.71 -18.77
N PRO A 102 -0.97 -7.46 -19.86
CA PRO A 102 0.00 -7.75 -20.92
C PRO A 102 0.62 -6.49 -21.58
N GLU A 103 -0.13 -5.39 -21.59
CA GLU A 103 0.28 -4.10 -22.14
C GLU A 103 1.21 -3.30 -21.22
N TYR A 104 1.52 -3.79 -20.02
CA TYR A 104 2.40 -3.09 -19.10
C TYR A 104 3.81 -2.94 -19.66
N VAL A 105 4.32 -1.72 -19.63
CA VAL A 105 5.70 -1.39 -19.98
C VAL A 105 6.40 -0.85 -18.74
N HIS A 106 7.44 -1.55 -18.28
CA HIS A 106 8.24 -1.12 -17.15
C HIS A 106 9.15 0.06 -17.54
N ALA A 107 8.62 1.27 -17.40
CA ALA A 107 9.36 2.52 -17.61
C ALA A 107 9.08 3.46 -16.43
N LEU A 108 10.14 3.97 -15.82
CA LEU A 108 10.06 4.82 -14.65
C LEU A 108 10.30 6.28 -15.06
N VAL A 109 9.69 7.19 -14.30
CA VAL A 109 9.93 8.63 -14.39
C VAL A 109 10.04 9.19 -12.97
N ASP A 110 10.90 10.18 -12.80
CA ASP A 110 11.02 10.93 -11.56
C ASP A 110 10.25 12.24 -11.67
N PHE A 111 9.11 12.32 -10.98
CA PHE A 111 8.32 13.54 -10.81
C PHE A 111 8.19 13.84 -9.33
N LEU A 112 9.31 14.23 -8.70
CA LEU A 112 9.51 14.32 -7.23
C LEU A 112 9.53 12.95 -6.53
N THR A 113 8.73 12.01 -7.03
CA THR A 113 8.76 10.62 -6.65
C THR A 113 8.91 9.72 -7.86
N LEU A 114 9.54 8.56 -7.66
CA LEU A 114 9.68 7.52 -8.68
C LEU A 114 8.32 6.90 -8.98
N GLN A 115 7.86 7.00 -10.22
CA GLN A 115 6.56 6.50 -10.65
C GLN A 115 6.63 5.80 -12.02
N PRO A 116 5.69 4.89 -12.34
CA PRO A 116 5.57 4.32 -13.67
C PRO A 116 5.11 5.38 -14.68
N SER A 117 5.92 5.67 -15.70
CA SER A 117 5.63 6.72 -16.68
C SER A 117 4.40 6.45 -17.55
N LYS A 118 4.06 5.16 -17.72
CA LYS A 118 2.90 4.69 -18.50
C LYS A 118 1.81 4.08 -17.62
N GLY A 119 1.84 4.35 -16.30
CA GLY A 119 0.95 3.72 -15.33
C GLY A 119 1.28 2.24 -15.07
N LEU A 120 0.44 1.60 -14.27
CA LEU A 120 0.54 0.18 -13.90
C LEU A 120 -0.85 -0.45 -14.02
N PRO A 121 -1.29 -0.86 -15.23
CA PRO A 121 -2.54 -1.58 -15.39
C PRO A 121 -2.45 -2.96 -14.71
N VAL A 122 -3.36 -3.21 -13.78
CA VAL A 122 -3.43 -4.46 -13.01
C VAL A 122 -4.81 -5.08 -13.18
N VAL A 123 -4.85 -6.37 -13.52
CA VAL A 123 -6.05 -7.19 -13.53
C VAL A 123 -6.26 -7.75 -12.13
N LEU A 124 -7.39 -7.41 -11.50
CA LEU A 124 -7.77 -7.90 -10.19
C LEU A 124 -8.80 -9.02 -10.33
N LYS A 125 -8.52 -10.17 -9.74
CA LYS A 125 -9.46 -11.27 -9.56
C LYS A 125 -9.85 -11.34 -8.10
N LEU A 126 -11.14 -11.23 -7.81
CA LEU A 126 -11.65 -11.42 -6.46
C LEU A 126 -11.33 -12.86 -6.01
N LEU A 127 -10.67 -13.00 -4.88
CA LEU A 127 -10.57 -14.29 -4.19
C LEU A 127 -11.94 -14.57 -3.59
N GLU A 128 -12.47 -15.77 -3.83
CA GLU A 128 -13.83 -16.11 -3.38
C GLU A 128 -14.02 -15.78 -1.90
N PRO A 129 -15.18 -15.19 -1.55
CA PRO A 129 -15.38 -14.65 -0.23
C PRO A 129 -15.42 -15.79 0.77
N ALA A 130 -14.36 -15.94 1.56
CA ALA A 130 -14.55 -16.40 2.92
C ALA A 130 -15.50 -15.36 3.56
N ALA A 131 -16.77 -15.72 3.69
CA ALA A 131 -17.82 -14.92 4.33
C ALA A 131 -17.43 -14.42 5.75
N SER A 132 -16.32 -14.92 6.30
CA SER A 132 -15.73 -14.48 7.57
C SER A 132 -14.99 -13.15 7.53
N ILE A 133 -14.50 -12.65 6.38
CA ILE A 133 -13.49 -11.57 6.38
C ILE A 133 -14.04 -10.22 6.88
N ILE A 134 -15.29 -9.88 6.54
CA ILE A 134 -15.92 -8.64 7.02
C ILE A 134 -16.24 -8.76 8.53
N CYS A 135 -16.65 -9.95 8.98
CA CYS A 135 -16.86 -10.23 10.40
C CYS A 135 -15.55 -10.20 11.22
N ASP A 136 -14.42 -10.58 10.62
CA ASP A 136 -13.12 -10.61 11.31
C ASP A 136 -12.50 -9.21 11.48
N VAL A 137 -12.70 -8.31 10.51
CA VAL A 137 -12.10 -6.96 10.54
C VAL A 137 -12.96 -5.98 11.35
N PHE A 138 -14.27 -6.18 11.38
CA PHE A 138 -15.20 -5.39 12.19
C PHE A 138 -16.15 -6.31 12.98
N PRO A 139 -15.69 -6.96 14.06
CA PRO A 139 -16.52 -7.85 14.87
C PRO A 139 -17.73 -7.16 15.53
N GLN A 140 -17.72 -5.82 15.58
CA GLN A 140 -18.79 -4.99 16.11
C GLN A 140 -20.01 -4.93 15.16
N PHE A 141 -19.81 -5.15 13.87
CA PHE A 141 -20.88 -5.16 12.88
C PHE A 141 -21.41 -6.59 12.73
N ARG A 142 -22.30 -6.99 13.65
CA ARG A 142 -23.02 -8.26 13.57
C ARG A 142 -24.03 -8.19 12.42
N TYR A 143 -23.61 -8.55 11.22
CA TYR A 143 -24.54 -8.74 10.10
C TYR A 143 -25.38 -9.98 10.36
N HIS A 144 -26.69 -9.79 10.51
CA HIS A 144 -27.64 -10.89 10.53
C HIS A 144 -27.58 -11.59 9.17
N HIS A 145 -27.26 -12.87 9.20
CA HIS A 145 -27.26 -13.74 8.05
C HIS A 145 -28.72 -13.87 7.56
N ILE A 146 -29.11 -13.09 6.54
CA ILE A 146 -30.40 -13.29 5.87
C ILE A 146 -30.24 -14.53 4.97
N SER A 147 -30.44 -15.70 5.56
CA SER A 147 -30.64 -16.92 4.80
C SER A 147 -32.06 -16.92 4.23
N LYS A 148 -32.14 -16.85 2.90
CA LYS A 148 -33.11 -17.55 2.06
C LYS A 148 -34.58 -17.51 2.49
N GLY A 149 -35.37 -16.76 1.72
CA GLY A 149 -36.79 -17.07 1.51
C GLY A 149 -37.72 -15.91 1.81
N LEU A 150 -37.88 -14.97 0.88
CA LEU A 150 -39.14 -14.25 0.76
C LEU A 150 -39.65 -14.37 -0.68
N PRO A 151 -40.90 -14.82 -0.89
CA PRO A 151 -41.47 -14.98 -2.22
C PRO A 151 -41.93 -13.63 -2.76
N ALA A 152 -41.76 -13.46 -4.07
CA ALA A 152 -42.33 -12.36 -4.83
C ALA A 152 -43.86 -12.53 -4.92
N ALA A 153 -44.64 -11.88 -4.05
CA ALA A 153 -46.04 -11.55 -4.36
C ALA A 153 -46.67 -10.53 -3.37
N LEU A 154 -46.99 -9.34 -3.90
CA LEU A 154 -48.12 -8.45 -3.54
C LEU A 154 -48.08 -7.77 -2.14
N TRP A 155 -48.58 -6.55 -1.86
CA TRP A 155 -49.63 -5.70 -2.42
C TRP A 155 -49.41 -4.21 -2.04
N PHE A 156 -49.71 -3.31 -2.99
CA PHE A 156 -50.49 -2.05 -2.87
C PHE A 156 -50.32 -1.03 -1.71
N VAL A 157 -50.02 0.22 -2.16
CA VAL A 157 -50.70 1.52 -1.90
C VAL A 157 -50.41 2.34 -0.63
N GLY A 158 -49.86 3.53 -0.88
CA GLY A 158 -49.92 4.69 0.03
C GLY A 158 -48.76 5.70 -0.16
N PRO A 159 -48.99 6.90 -0.72
CA PRO A 159 -47.94 7.86 -1.06
C PRO A 159 -47.72 8.88 0.06
N THR A 160 -46.45 9.12 0.44
CA THR A 160 -45.88 10.39 0.93
C THR A 160 -44.59 10.09 1.69
N PHE A 161 -43.42 10.36 1.08
CA PHE A 161 -42.26 10.76 1.87
C PHE A 161 -41.34 11.63 1.01
N VAL A 162 -41.38 12.92 1.29
CA VAL A 162 -40.37 13.89 0.86
C VAL A 162 -39.10 13.58 1.65
N GLY A 163 -38.03 13.23 0.95
CA GLY A 163 -36.72 12.99 1.56
C GLY A 163 -35.63 13.56 0.67
N LEU A 164 -35.23 14.80 0.95
CA LEU A 164 -33.95 15.35 0.50
C LEU A 164 -32.83 14.45 1.00
N THR A 165 -32.19 13.70 0.11
CA THR A 165 -30.85 13.14 0.38
C THR A 165 -29.82 14.21 0.06
N GLY A 166 -29.34 14.89 1.10
CA GLY A 166 -28.14 15.70 1.02
C GLY A 166 -26.92 14.80 0.85
N LEU A 167 -26.20 14.98 -0.28
CA LEU A 167 -24.80 14.60 -0.38
C LEU A 167 -24.01 15.50 0.57
N VAL A 168 -23.41 14.92 1.61
CA VAL A 168 -22.31 15.58 2.33
C VAL A 168 -21.07 14.72 2.11
N PHE A 169 -20.21 15.24 1.23
CA PHE A 169 -18.89 14.72 0.91
C PHE A 169 -17.91 15.27 1.96
N LYS A 170 -17.36 14.42 2.83
CA LYS A 170 -16.22 14.81 3.66
C LYS A 170 -15.25 13.64 3.82
N GLU A 171 -14.02 13.87 3.37
CA GLU A 171 -12.80 13.08 3.64
C GLU A 171 -12.79 11.62 3.15
N GLY A 172 -12.85 11.43 1.82
CA GLY A 172 -12.02 10.44 1.11
C GLY A 172 -12.20 8.94 1.39
N MET A 173 -13.06 8.52 2.31
CA MET A 173 -13.26 7.11 2.64
C MET A 173 -14.63 6.65 2.16
N LEU A 174 -14.62 5.83 1.10
CA LEU A 174 -15.81 5.16 0.59
C LEU A 174 -16.25 4.06 1.57
N ILE A 175 -16.88 4.47 2.67
CA ILE A 175 -17.59 3.54 3.55
C ILE A 175 -19.00 3.37 2.99
N LEU A 176 -19.20 2.29 2.25
CA LEU A 176 -20.51 1.77 1.89
C LEU A 176 -21.19 1.21 3.17
N LEU A 177 -21.64 2.10 4.04
CA LEU A 177 -22.58 1.77 5.11
C LEU A 177 -23.99 1.76 4.52
N LEU A 178 -24.37 0.61 3.95
CA LEU A 178 -25.78 0.24 3.82
C LEU A 178 -26.35 -0.01 5.22
N VAL A 179 -26.63 1.07 5.97
CA VAL A 179 -27.55 1.03 7.10
C VAL A 179 -28.94 1.28 6.54
N GLN A 180 -29.51 0.25 5.91
CA GLN A 180 -30.97 0.21 5.79
C GLN A 180 -31.53 -0.23 7.15
N GLY A 181 -31.70 0.74 8.03
CA GLY A 181 -32.63 0.62 9.15
C GLY A 181 -34.05 0.60 8.59
N ARG A 182 -34.64 -0.59 8.52
CA ARG A 182 -36.08 -0.86 8.65
C ARG A 182 -36.34 -2.36 8.52
N CYS A 183 -36.74 -3.02 9.61
CA CYS A 183 -37.80 -4.01 9.52
C CYS A 183 -38.57 -4.03 10.85
N TRP A 184 -39.87 -3.78 10.72
CA TRP A 184 -40.89 -3.76 11.75
C TRP A 184 -41.25 -5.17 12.24
N GLN A 185 -42.04 -5.20 13.32
CA GLN A 185 -42.80 -6.33 13.89
C GLN A 185 -43.47 -7.21 12.83
#